data_AF-A0A7J2TNX9-F1
#
_entry.id   AF-A0A7J2TNX9-F1
#
_cell.length_a   1.000
_cell.length_b   1.000
_cell.length_c   1.000
_cell.angle_alpha   90.00
_cell.angle_beta   90.00
_cell.angle_gamma   90.00
#
_symmetry.space_group_name_H-M   'P 1'
#
loop_
_entity.id
_entity.type
_entity.pdbx_description
1 polymer ?
#
loop_
_entity_poly.entity_id
_entity_poly.type
_entity_poly.pdbx_seq_one_letter_code
_entity_poly.pdbx_strand_id
1 'polypeptide(L)' 'MKCAICSREAIENNYCELHLKAYESIVKKYEHWKKALEISWKEYLSEIAKNPLTGEWAKEVAEYLSKSGEKENVKTS' A
#
# COMPACT_ATOMS: atom_id res chain seq x y z
N MET A 1 -8.84 13.99 -12.12
CA MET A 1 -9.41 12.80 -11.42
C MET A 1 -9.07 12.91 -9.94
N LYS A 2 -9.90 12.40 -9.03
CA LYS A 2 -9.61 12.46 -7.58
C LYS A 2 -8.86 11.22 -7.11
N CYS A 3 -8.12 11.35 -6.02
CA CYS A 3 -7.46 10.22 -5.37
C CYS A 3 -8.50 9.16 -4.96
N ALA A 4 -8.16 7.88 -5.12
CA ALA A 4 -9.02 6.76 -4.76
C ALA A 4 -9.23 6.64 -3.24
N ILE A 5 -8.31 7.22 -2.45
CA ILE A 5 -8.31 7.15 -0.98
C ILE A 5 -8.80 8.46 -0.35
N CYS A 6 -8.51 9.62 -0.96
CA CYS A 6 -8.88 10.92 -0.42
C CYS A 6 -9.40 11.90 -1.47
N SER A 7 -9.77 13.12 -1.07
CA SER A 7 -10.37 14.10 -1.97
C SER A 7 -9.38 14.93 -2.81
N ARG A 8 -8.07 14.69 -2.66
CA ARG A 8 -7.01 15.43 -3.39
C ARG A 8 -6.98 15.05 -4.86
N GLU A 9 -6.34 15.87 -5.68
CA GLU A 9 -6.14 15.57 -7.10
C GLU A 9 -5.21 14.37 -7.27
N ALA A 10 -5.62 13.42 -8.11
CA ALA A 10 -4.80 12.29 -8.50
C ALA A 10 -3.79 12.70 -9.56
N ILE A 11 -2.54 12.27 -9.39
CA ILE A 11 -1.46 12.49 -10.34
C ILE A 11 -1.23 11.26 -11.22
N GLU A 12 -1.23 10.06 -10.63
CA GLU A 12 -0.95 8.79 -11.32
C GLU A 12 -1.64 7.65 -10.57
N ASN A 13 -2.02 6.58 -11.27
CA ASN A 13 -2.64 5.38 -10.68
C ASN A 13 -3.87 5.66 -9.79
N ASN A 14 -4.58 6.76 -10.06
CA ASN A 14 -5.68 7.26 -9.22
C ASN A 14 -5.25 7.64 -7.79
N TYR A 15 -3.97 7.90 -7.52
CA TYR A 15 -3.48 8.38 -6.22
C TYR A 15 -3.02 9.84 -6.30
N CYS A 16 -3.20 10.58 -5.21
CA CYS A 16 -2.50 11.85 -5.02
C CYS A 16 -1.02 11.60 -4.73
N GLU A 17 -0.18 12.64 -4.80
CA GLU A 17 1.27 12.52 -4.62
C GLU A 17 1.68 11.76 -3.34
N LEU A 18 1.00 12.02 -2.22
CA LEU A 18 1.33 11.41 -0.93
C LEU A 18 0.91 9.93 -0.87
N HIS A 19 -0.29 9.61 -1.37
CA HIS A 19 -0.76 8.22 -1.45
C HIS A 19 0.02 7.40 -2.46
N LEU A 20 0.50 8.01 -3.55
CA LEU A 20 1.37 7.34 -4.52
C LEU A 20 2.71 6.97 -3.89
N LYS A 21 3.39 7.93 -3.24
CA LYS A 21 4.65 7.67 -2.52
C LYS A 21 4.50 6.59 -1.44
N ALA A 22 3.37 6.59 -0.73
CA ALA A 22 3.06 5.57 0.27
C ALA A 22 2.87 4.18 -0.36
N TYR A 23 2.10 4.10 -1.46
CA TYR A 23 1.90 2.87 -2.24
C TYR A 23 3.23 2.29 -2.73
N GLU A 24 4.07 3.11 -3.36
CA GLU A 24 5.40 2.69 -3.85
C GLU A 24 6.27 2.16 -2.72
N SER A 25 6.25 2.82 -1.55
CA SER A 25 7.01 2.37 -0.37
C SER A 25 6.53 1.01 0.14
N ILE A 26 5.22 0.80 0.19
CA ILE A 26 4.61 -0.46 0.63
C ILE A 26 5.00 -1.59 -0.32
N VAL A 27 4.83 -1.41 -1.63
CA VAL A 27 5.17 -2.43 -2.64
C VAL A 27 6.67 -2.76 -2.60
N LYS A 28 7.54 -1.75 -2.54
CA LYS A 28 8.99 -1.95 -2.52
C LYS A 28 9.49 -2.70 -1.27
N LYS A 29 8.85 -2.49 -0.13
CA LYS A 29 9.24 -3.14 1.14
C LYS A 29 8.70 -4.56 1.31
N TYR A 30 7.66 -4.93 0.58
CA TYR A 30 7.03 -6.24 0.72
C TYR A 30 7.98 -7.41 0.46
N GLU A 31 8.80 -7.32 -0.58
CA GLU A 31 9.83 -8.32 -0.89
C GLU A 31 10.72 -8.65 0.32
N HIS A 32 11.08 -7.62 1.11
CA HIS A 32 11.92 -7.79 2.29
C HIS A 32 11.16 -8.47 3.43
N TRP A 33 9.91 -8.06 3.67
CA TRP A 33 9.07 -8.66 4.70
C TRP A 33 8.69 -10.11 4.36
N LYS A 34 8.36 -10.38 3.09
CA LYS A 34 8.08 -11.72 2.59
C LYS A 34 9.27 -12.66 2.79
N LYS A 35 10.48 -12.21 2.46
CA LYS A 35 11.71 -13.01 2.64
C LYS A 35 12.06 -13.23 4.12
N ALA A 36 11.80 -12.24 4.98
CA ALA A 36 12.18 -12.30 6.39
C ALA A 36 11.16 -13.02 7.29
N LEU A 37 9.87 -12.96 6.94
CA LEU A 37 8.76 -13.42 7.79
C LEU A 37 7.88 -14.48 7.12
N GLU A 38 8.12 -14.81 5.85
CA GLU A 38 7.31 -15.76 5.06
C GLU A 38 5.81 -15.42 5.02
N ILE A 39 5.49 -14.12 5.12
CA ILE A 39 4.10 -13.63 5.16
C ILE A 39 3.50 -13.42 3.77
N SER A 40 2.18 -13.57 3.68
CA SER A 40 1.41 -13.20 2.49
C SER A 40 1.25 -11.68 2.33
N TRP A 41 0.83 -11.24 1.14
CA TRP A 41 0.55 -9.83 0.86
C TRP A 41 -0.52 -9.27 1.80
N LYS A 42 -1.58 -10.05 2.06
CA LYS A 42 -2.67 -9.64 2.94
C LYS A 42 -2.21 -9.49 4.39
N GLU A 43 -1.37 -10.41 4.87
CA GLU A 43 -0.80 -10.33 6.22
C GLU A 43 0.13 -9.12 6.33
N TYR A 44 0.99 -8.89 5.35
CA TYR A 44 1.85 -7.71 5.28
C TYR A 44 1.06 -6.40 5.39
N LEU A 45 0.00 -6.23 4.59
CA LEU A 45 -0.84 -5.04 4.66
C LEU A 45 -1.53 -4.91 6.03
N SER A 46 -1.94 -6.03 6.64
CA SER A 46 -2.51 -6.05 7.98
C SER A 46 -1.52 -5.56 9.03
N GLU A 47 -0.26 -5.99 8.95
CA GLU A 47 0.81 -5.56 9.85
C GLU A 47 1.11 -4.07 9.69
N ILE A 48 1.16 -3.56 8.45
CA ILE A 48 1.33 -2.12 8.19
C ILE A 48 0.21 -1.30 8.82
N ALA A 49 -1.05 -1.70 8.61
CA ALA A 49 -2.22 -0.98 9.09
C ALA A 49 -2.31 -0.96 10.63
N LYS A 50 -1.92 -2.06 11.28
CA LYS A 50 -1.95 -2.19 12.76
C LYS A 50 -0.75 -1.55 13.45
N ASN A 51 0.36 -1.35 12.76
CA ASN A 51 1.58 -0.84 13.38
C ASN A 51 1.43 0.66 13.72
N PRO A 52 1.52 1.05 15.02
CA PRO A 52 1.35 2.44 15.44
C PRO A 52 2.42 3.37 14.86
N LEU A 53 3.61 2.86 14.53
CA LEU A 53 4.73 3.62 13.96
C LEU A 53 4.61 3.85 12.45
N THR A 54 3.67 3.18 11.78
CA THR A 54 3.41 3.42 10.36
C THR A 54 2.77 4.80 10.19
N GLY A 55 3.32 5.60 9.27
CA GLY A 55 2.76 6.90 8.90
C GLY A 55 1.34 6.77 8.33
N GLU A 56 0.50 7.78 8.58
CA GLU A 56 -0.93 7.79 8.23
C GLU A 56 -1.19 7.43 6.76
N TRP A 57 -0.48 8.06 5.83
CA TRP A 57 -0.60 7.78 4.40
C TRP A 57 -0.38 6.31 4.03
N ALA A 58 0.57 5.64 4.68
CA ALA A 58 0.83 4.21 4.44
C ALA A 58 -0.22 3.31 5.08
N LYS A 59 -0.79 3.68 6.24
CA LYS A 59 -1.93 2.97 6.82
C LYS A 59 -3.15 3.02 5.91
N GLU A 60 -3.49 4.21 5.43
CA GLU A 60 -4.65 4.40 4.55
C GLU A 60 -4.51 3.60 3.25
N VAL A 61 -3.32 3.58 2.64
CA VAL A 61 -3.05 2.75 1.46
C VAL A 61 -3.17 1.27 1.79
N ALA A 62 -2.59 0.82 2.90
CA ALA A 62 -2.64 -0.59 3.28
C ALA A 62 -4.08 -1.06 3.54
N GLU A 63 -4.90 -0.24 4.17
CA GLU A 63 -6.33 -0.50 4.36
C GLU A 63 -7.10 -0.51 3.05
N TYR A 64 -6.81 0.44 2.15
CA TYR A 64 -7.42 0.50 0.83
C TYR A 64 -7.12 -0.76 0.02
N LEU A 65 -5.84 -1.15 -0.09
CA LEU A 65 -5.40 -2.36 -0.80
C LEU A 65 -5.97 -3.66 -0.20
N SER A 66 -6.12 -3.69 1.13
CA SER A 66 -6.73 -4.83 1.83
C SER A 66 -8.22 -4.99 1.50
N LYS A 67 -8.91 -3.90 1.19
CA LYS A 67 -10.35 -3.86 0.84
C LYS A 67 -10.60 -3.97 -0.65
N SER A 68 -9.73 -3.39 -1.50
CA SER A 68 -9.88 -3.40 -2.95
C SER A 68 -9.68 -4.78 -3.56
N GLY A 69 -9.08 -5.71 -2.80
CA GLY A 69 -8.86 -7.08 -3.26
C GLY A 69 -7.97 -7.12 -4.50
N GLU A 70 -7.11 -6.10 -4.70
CA GLU A 70 -6.05 -6.09 -5.71
C GLU A 70 -5.10 -7.25 -5.42
N LYS A 71 -5.48 -8.42 -5.94
CA LYS A 71 -4.65 -9.59 -6.07
C LYS A 71 -3.44 -9.18 -6.88
N GLU A 72 -2.28 -9.18 -6.23
CA GLU A 72 -0.99 -9.59 -6.79
C GLU A 72 -0.91 -9.52 -8.33
N ASN A 73 -0.87 -8.31 -8.87
CA ASN A 73 -0.21 -8.04 -10.14
C ASN A 73 0.99 -7.12 -9.88
N VAL A 74 1.71 -7.39 -8.79
CA VAL A 74 3.11 -7.00 -8.67
C VAL A 74 3.83 -7.83 -9.74
N LYS A 75 3.83 -7.30 -10.96
CA LYS A 75 4.70 -7.78 -12.03
C LYS A 75 6.13 -7.57 -11.54
N THR A 76 6.73 -8.62 -10.99
CA THR A 76 8.17 -8.82 -11.11
C THR A 76 8.47 -8.76 -12.61
N SER A 77 8.92 -7.60 -13.08
CA SER A 77 9.60 -7.46 -14.37
C SER A 77 11.08 -7.73 -14.16
#